data_AF-A0A1S8B2Y0-F1
#
_entry.id   AF-A0A1S8B2Y0-F1
#
_cell.length_a   1.000
_cell.length_b   1.000
_cell.length_c   1.000
_cell.angle_alpha   90.00
_cell.angle_beta   90.00
_cell.angle_gamma   90.00
#
_symmetry.space_group_name_H-M   'P 1'
#
loop_
_entity.id
_entity.type
_entity.pdbx_description
1 polymer ?
#
loop_
_entity_poly.entity_id
_entity_poly.type
_entity_poly.pdbx_seq_one_letter_code
_entity_poly.pdbx_strand_id
1 'polypeptide(L)' 'MENVLDRFKKLFDLNDPKRGGSFYLQSKILRARERIEMEARTAEQAAEREAELKEGWNPKLYKDK' A
#
# COMPACT_ATOMS: atom_id res chain seq x y z
N MET A 1 -8.76 2.16 1.83
CA MET A 1 -7.84 1.02 1.68
C MET A 1 -8.50 -0.33 1.98
N GLU A 2 -9.47 -0.36 2.90
CA GLU A 2 -10.32 -1.52 3.22
C GLU A 2 -10.86 -2.29 2.00
N ASN A 3 -11.51 -1.60 1.05
CA ASN A 3 -12.00 -2.23 -0.20
C ASN A 3 -10.92 -2.92 -1.05
N VAL A 4 -9.66 -2.46 -1.00
CA VAL A 4 -8.54 -3.07 -1.72
C VAL A 4 -8.09 -4.34 -1.01
N LEU A 5 -8.03 -4.31 0.33
CA LEU A 5 -7.65 -5.47 1.16
C LEU A 5 -8.67 -6.60 1.07
N ASP A 6 -9.97 -6.28 1.09
CA ASP A 6 -11.03 -7.29 0.95
C ASP A 6 -11.00 -7.98 -0.42
N ARG A 7 -10.83 -7.18 -1.48
CA ARG A 7 -10.68 -7.70 -2.86
C ARG A 7 -9.41 -8.53 -3.00
N PHE A 8 -8.30 -8.06 -2.45
CA PHE A 8 -7.05 -8.79 -2.42
C PHE A 8 -7.23 -10.15 -1.74
N LYS A 9 -7.76 -10.18 -0.51
CA LYS A 9 -7.96 -11.42 0.25
C LYS A 9 -8.81 -12.41 -0.53
N LYS A 10 -9.98 -11.97 -1.03
CA LYS A 10 -10.87 -12.84 -1.81
C LYS A 10 -10.19 -13.44 -3.03
N LEU A 11 -9.50 -12.61 -3.83
CA LEU A 11 -8.86 -13.06 -5.07
C LEU A 11 -7.62 -13.92 -4.79
N PHE A 12 -6.84 -13.58 -3.77
CA PHE A 12 -5.64 -14.33 -3.38
C PHE A 12 -5.99 -15.73 -2.88
N ASP A 13 -7.01 -15.85 -2.02
CA ASP A 13 -7.49 -17.12 -1.48
C ASP A 13 -8.10 -18.02 -2.57
N LEU A 14 -8.84 -17.44 -3.52
CA LEU A 14 -9.42 -18.18 -4.66
C LEU A 14 -8.36 -18.74 -5.62
N ASN A 15 -7.17 -18.13 -5.65
CA ASN A 15 -6.08 -18.52 -6.54
C ASN A 15 -4.98 -19.34 -5.84
N ASP A 16 -5.23 -19.87 -4.65
CA ASP A 16 -4.29 -20.74 -3.94
C ASP A 16 -3.93 -21.99 -4.77
N PRO A 17 -2.65 -22.17 -5.17
CA PRO A 17 -2.21 -23.34 -5.93
C PRO A 17 -2.46 -24.67 -5.22
N LYS A 18 -2.47 -24.67 -3.88
CA LYS A 18 -2.75 -25.88 -3.09
C LYS A 18 -4.21 -26.32 -3.20
N ARG A 19 -5.08 -25.43 -3.69
CA ARG A 19 -6.52 -25.65 -3.86
C ARG A 19 -6.94 -25.64 -5.33
N GLY A 20 -5.99 -25.85 -6.25
CA GLY A 20 -6.24 -25.86 -7.69
C GLY A 20 -6.28 -24.48 -8.35
N GLY A 21 -5.91 -23.42 -7.64
CA GLY A 21 -5.75 -22.08 -8.19
C GLY A 21 -4.46 -21.89 -8.99
N SER A 22 -4.34 -20.75 -9.68
CA SER A 22 -3.15 -20.44 -10.47
C SER A 22 -2.12 -19.64 -9.67
N PHE A 23 -0.93 -20.21 -9.48
CA PHE A 23 0.20 -19.51 -8.85
C PHE A 23 0.56 -18.20 -9.56
N TYR A 24 0.45 -18.18 -10.88
CA TYR A 24 0.72 -16.98 -11.65
C TYR A 24 -0.30 -15.88 -11.33
N LEU A 25 -1.59 -16.20 -11.32
CA LEU A 25 -2.64 -15.24 -10.99
C LEU A 25 -2.53 -14.76 -9.54
N GLN A 26 -2.32 -15.67 -8.59
CA GLN A 26 -2.08 -15.33 -7.18
C GLN A 26 -0.89 -14.35 -7.03
N SER A 27 0.22 -14.62 -7.73
CA SER A 27 1.38 -13.74 -7.74
C SER A 27 1.06 -12.35 -8.32
N LYS A 28 0.27 -12.27 -9.40
CA LYS A 28 -0.15 -10.97 -9.96
C LYS A 28 -1.06 -10.19 -9.02
N ILE A 29 -1.96 -10.87 -8.32
CA ILE A 29 -2.83 -10.26 -7.30
C ILE A 29 -2.00 -9.68 -6.15
N LEU A 30 -0.97 -10.41 -5.70
CA LEU A 30 -0.03 -9.90 -4.69
C LEU A 30 0.71 -8.65 -5.17
N ARG A 31 1.29 -8.69 -6.37
CA ARG A 31 2.00 -7.53 -6.95
C ARG A 31 1.09 -6.32 -7.13
N ALA A 32 -0.16 -6.52 -7.52
CA ALA A 32 -1.13 -5.44 -7.64
C ALA A 32 -1.39 -4.75 -6.29
N ARG A 33 -1.59 -5.52 -5.20
CA ARG A 33 -1.74 -4.96 -3.86
C ARG A 33 -0.49 -4.18 -3.42
N GLU A 34 0.70 -4.76 -3.60
CA GLU A 34 1.98 -4.11 -3.26
C GLU A 34 2.12 -2.74 -3.97
N ARG A 35 1.71 -2.66 -5.24
CA ARG A 35 1.75 -1.43 -6.02
C ARG A 35 0.77 -0.39 -5.49
N ILE A 36 -0.48 -0.77 -5.22
CA ILE A 36 -1.49 0.16 -4.69
C ILE A 36 -1.07 0.70 -3.32
N GLU A 37 -0.50 -0.14 -2.45
CA GLU A 37 0.00 0.29 -1.14
C GLU A 37 1.19 1.25 -1.28
N MET A 38 2.08 1.02 -2.25
CA MET A 38 3.19 1.93 -2.53
C MET A 38 2.67 3.30 -2.98
N GLU A 39 1.71 3.34 -3.91
CA GLU A 39 1.12 4.59 -4.39
C GLU A 39 0.40 5.35 -3.28
N ALA A 40 -0.34 4.66 -2.41
CA ALA A 40 -0.98 5.26 -1.25
C ALA A 40 0.04 5.91 -0.30
N ARG A 41 1.12 5.19 0.04
CA ARG A 41 2.20 5.73 0.89
C ARG A 41 2.88 6.94 0.25
N THR A 42 3.15 6.90 -1.06
CA THR A 42 3.75 8.03 -1.77
C THR A 42 2.82 9.24 -1.77
N ALA A 43 1.50 9.04 -1.93
CA ALA A 43 0.52 10.12 -1.86
C ALA A 43 0.43 10.72 -0.44
N GLU A 44 0.42 9.89 0.60
CA GLU A 44 0.44 10.34 2.01
C GLU A 44 1.69 11.19 2.30
N GLN A 45 2.87 10.72 1.92
CA GLN A 45 4.13 11.47 2.09
C GLN A 45 4.14 12.80 1.35
N ALA A 46 3.57 12.85 0.14
CA ALA A 46 3.45 14.09 -0.62
C ALA A 46 2.50 15.08 0.07
N ALA A 47 1.36 14.60 0.59
CA ALA A 47 0.39 15.41 1.32
C ALA A 47 0.96 15.94 2.65
N GLU A 48 1.68 15.11 3.41
CA GLU A 48 2.39 15.52 4.63
C GLU A 48 3.39 16.62 4.34
N ARG A 49 4.21 16.45 3.29
CA ARG A 49 5.19 17.46 2.89
C ARG A 49 4.54 18.77 2.44
N GLU A 50 3.41 18.70 1.73
CA GLU A 50 2.65 19.90 1.34
C GLU A 50 2.06 20.62 2.56
N ALA A 51 1.54 19.86 3.53
CA ALA A 51 1.05 20.43 4.79
C ALA A 51 2.16 21.11 5.59
N GLU A 52 3.33 20.48 5.72
CA GLU A 52 4.51 21.07 6.37
C GLU A 52 4.97 22.38 5.69
N LEU A 53 4.90 22.45 4.36
CA LEU A 53 5.22 23.68 3.62
C LEU A 53 4.19 24.80 3.86
N LYS A 54 2.90 24.44 3.98
CA LYS A 54 1.80 25.41 4.21
C LYS A 54 1.77 25.95 5.64
N GLU A 55 2.08 25.13 6.64
CA GLU A 55 2.09 25.53 8.05
C GLU A 55 3.35 26.34 8.45
N GLY A 56 4.27 26.54 7.50
CA GLY A 56 5.57 27.15 7.76
C GLY A 56 6.58 26.06 8.09
N TRP A 57 7.70 26.04 7.35
CA TRP A 57 8.73 25.03 7.48
C TRP A 57 9.30 24.97 8.91
N ASN A 58 8.82 23.99 9.70
CA ASN A 58 9.33 23.69 11.02
C ASN A 58 9.91 22.26 11.01
N PRO A 59 11.15 22.08 10.49
CA PRO A 59 11.74 20.77 10.35
C PRO A 59 11.80 20.09 11.72
N LYS A 60 11.27 18.86 11.82
CA LYS A 60 11.41 18.00 13.02
C LYS A 60 12.87 17.54 13.15
N LEU A 61 13.74 18.47 13.52
CA LEU A 61 15.19 18.28 13.66
C LEU A 61 15.58 17.39 14.83
N TYR A 62 14.63 17.06 15.72
CA TYR A 62 14.86 16.18 16.84
C TYR A 62 13.70 15.18 16.96
N LYS A 63 13.92 13.97 16.43
CA LYS A 63 13.38 12.78 17.09
C LYS A 63 14.49 12.34 18.03
N ASP A 64 14.22 12.47 19.32
CA ASP A 64 15.15 12.13 20.40
C ASP A 64 15.78 10.74 20.20
N LYS A 65 17.05 10.67 20.59
CA LYS A 65 17.93 9.50 20.57
C LYS A 65 17.32 8.25 21.20
#